data_AF-E2BG94-F1
#
_entry.id   AF-E2BG94-F1
#
_cell.length_a   1.000
_cell.length_b   1.000
_cell.length_c   1.000
_cell.angle_alpha   90.00
_cell.angle_beta   90.00
_cell.angle_gamma   90.00
#
_symmetry.space_group_name_H-M   'P 1'
#
loop_
_entity.id
_entity.type
_entity.pdbx_description
1 polymer ?
#
loop_
_entity_poly.entity_id
_entity_poly.type
_entity_poly.pdbx_seq_one_letter_code
_entity_poly.pdbx_strand_id
1 'polypeptide(L)' 'CKNDADKFCYISGEYVPQKQKVPITQNIKTCYFQYFNIEIKNLDKPWVPHTICTTC' A
#
# COMPACT_ATOMS: atom_id res chain seq x y z
N CYS A 1 -2.30 -11.69 11.58
CA CYS A 1 -0.86 -11.81 11.22
C CYS A 1 -0.04 -11.46 12.46
N LYS A 2 1.11 -12.12 12.71
CA LYS A 2 2.02 -11.70 13.81
C LYS A 2 2.88 -10.49 13.42
N ASN A 3 3.03 -10.26 12.13
CA ASN A 3 3.79 -9.14 11.59
C ASN A 3 2.88 -7.95 11.33
N ASP A 4 3.44 -6.75 11.52
CA ASP A 4 2.86 -5.49 11.10
C ASP A 4 2.59 -5.50 9.59
N ALA A 5 1.39 -5.10 9.18
CA ALA A 5 0.95 -5.05 7.79
C ALA A 5 1.77 -4.04 6.98
N ASP A 6 2.25 -2.97 7.61
CA ASP A 6 3.09 -1.94 7.00
C ASP A 6 4.52 -2.40 6.71
N LYS A 7 4.85 -3.67 6.96
CA LYS A 7 6.07 -4.28 6.42
C LYS A 7 5.92 -4.69 4.96
N PHE A 8 4.70 -4.67 4.43
CA PHE A 8 4.37 -5.13 3.08
C PHE A 8 3.83 -3.99 2.22
N CYS A 9 3.95 -4.16 0.91
CA CYS A 9 3.35 -3.26 -0.07
C CYS A 9 1.87 -3.59 -0.26
N TYR A 10 0.98 -2.59 -0.24
CA TYR A 10 -0.42 -2.80 -0.59
C TYR A 10 -0.63 -3.34 -2.02
N ILE A 11 0.20 -2.89 -2.98
CA ILE A 11 0.03 -3.22 -4.41
C ILE A 11 0.62 -4.59 -4.74
N SER A 12 1.89 -4.84 -4.39
CA SER A 12 2.58 -6.08 -4.76
C SER A 12 2.50 -7.18 -3.69
N GLY A 13 2.14 -6.84 -2.44
CA GLY A 13 2.15 -7.78 -1.32
C GLY A 13 3.55 -8.17 -0.82
N GLU A 14 4.60 -7.63 -1.41
CA GLU A 14 5.99 -7.96 -1.10
C GLU A 14 6.49 -7.24 0.15
N TYR A 15 7.49 -7.80 0.82
CA TYR A 15 8.18 -7.15 1.93
C TYR A 15 8.95 -5.90 1.45
N VAL A 16 8.75 -4.77 2.12
CA VAL A 16 9.36 -3.50 1.74
C VAL A 16 10.32 -3.02 2.83
N PRO A 17 11.62 -2.84 2.52
CA PRO A 17 12.55 -2.19 3.43
C PRO A 17 12.09 -0.77 3.78
N GLN A 18 12.30 -0.33 5.02
CA GLN A 18 11.79 0.96 5.51
C GLN A 18 12.21 2.17 4.66
N LYS A 19 13.36 2.14 3.99
CA LYS A 19 13.85 3.20 3.09
C LYS A 19 13.10 3.27 1.74
N GLN A 20 12.44 2.19 1.34
CA GLN A 20 11.74 2.05 0.06
C GLN A 20 10.21 2.04 0.24
N LYS A 21 9.75 2.50 1.40
CA LYS A 21 8.35 2.47 1.81
C LYS A 21 7.79 3.88 1.84
N VAL A 22 6.65 4.10 1.21
CA VAL A 22 5.93 5.37 1.22
C VAL A 22 4.47 5.18 1.65
N PRO A 23 3.85 6.15 2.34
CA PRO A 23 2.46 6.05 2.77
C PRO A 23 1.50 6.17 1.58
N ILE A 24 0.33 5.54 1.68
CA ILE A 24 -0.73 5.70 0.67
C ILE A 24 -1.37 7.09 0.81
N THR A 25 -1.00 7.99 -0.08
CA THR A 25 -1.56 9.36 -0.18
C THR A 25 -2.76 9.42 -1.11
N GLN A 26 -3.46 10.57 -1.13
CA GLN A 26 -4.57 10.77 -2.06
C GLN A 26 -4.12 10.69 -3.52
N ASN A 27 -2.92 11.19 -3.85
CA ASN A 27 -2.38 11.10 -5.21
C ASN A 27 -2.16 9.63 -5.61
N ILE A 28 -1.64 8.80 -4.71
CA ILE A 28 -1.46 7.36 -4.96
C ILE A 28 -2.82 6.68 -5.18
N LYS A 29 -3.84 7.01 -4.40
CA LYS A 29 -5.20 6.48 -4.60
C LYS A 29 -5.75 6.84 -5.99
N THR A 30 -5.57 8.09 -6.40
CA THR A 30 -6.00 8.56 -7.73
C THR A 30 -5.25 7.83 -8.85
N CYS A 31 -3.92 7.74 -8.78
CA CYS A 31 -3.11 7.03 -9.78
C CYS A 31 -3.47 5.54 -9.84
N TYR A 32 -3.64 4.88 -8.68
CA TYR A 32 -4.06 3.48 -8.59
C TYR A 32 -5.41 3.27 -9.27
N PHE A 33 -6.39 4.14 -9.00
CA PHE A 33 -7.70 4.08 -9.66
C PHE A 33 -7.58 4.34 -11.18
N GLN A 34 -6.80 5.32 -11.62
CA GLN A 34 -6.63 5.58 -13.05
C GLN A 34 -5.97 4.42 -13.79
N TYR A 35 -5.04 3.71 -13.14
CA TYR A 35 -4.32 2.60 -13.76
C TYR A 35 -5.12 1.29 -13.75
N PHE A 36 -5.70 0.93 -12.59
CA PHE A 36 -6.40 -0.36 -12.42
C PHE A 36 -7.92 -0.26 -12.57
N ASN A 37 -8.49 0.95 -12.60
CA ASN A 37 -9.93 1.22 -12.53
C ASN A 37 -10.60 0.60 -11.28
N ILE A 38 -9.85 0.50 -10.19
CA ILE A 38 -10.26 -0.09 -8.91
C ILE A 38 -9.82 0.85 -7.78
N GLU A 39 -10.71 1.10 -6.82
CA GLU A 39 -10.36 1.89 -5.64
C GLU A 39 -9.53 1.09 -4.62
N ILE A 40 -8.62 1.77 -3.92
CA ILE A 40 -7.97 1.23 -2.73
C ILE A 40 -9.02 1.12 -1.62
N LYS A 41 -9.16 -0.07 -1.01
CA LYS A 41 -10.21 -0.39 -0.02
C LYS A 41 -9.61 -0.84 1.31
N ASN A 42 -10.45 -0.86 2.34
CA ASN A 42 -10.15 -1.45 3.65
C ASN A 42 -8.96 -0.79 4.39
N LEU A 43 -8.57 0.43 4.05
CA LEU A 43 -7.55 1.18 4.79
C LEU A 43 -7.96 1.52 6.23
N ASP A 44 -9.22 1.30 6.61
CA ASP A 44 -9.68 1.35 8.00
C ASP A 44 -9.30 0.09 8.80
N LYS A 45 -8.88 -0.99 8.13
CA LYS A 45 -8.58 -2.27 8.75
C LYS A 45 -7.10 -2.35 9.13
N PRO A 46 -6.76 -2.82 10.36
CA PRO A 46 -5.38 -2.87 10.83
C PRO A 46 -4.53 -3.97 10.17
N TRP A 47 -5.14 -4.88 9.41
CA TRP A 47 -4.44 -5.95 8.71
C TRP A 47 -4.11 -5.60 7.26
N VAL A 48 -4.55 -4.45 6.76
CA VAL A 48 -4.25 -3.95 5.42
C VAL A 48 -3.01 -3.05 5.49
N PRO A 49 -2.04 -3.20 4.57
CA PRO A 49 -0.91 -2.28 4.53
C PRO A 49 -1.35 -0.86 4.18
N HIS A 50 -0.91 0.13 4.95
CA HIS A 50 -1.11 1.56 4.70
C HIS A 50 0.02 2.18 3.87
N THR A 51 0.92 1.33 3.37
CA THR A 51 2.13 1.71 2.67
C THR A 51 2.30 0.97 1.36
N ILE A 52 3.02 1.58 0.43
CA ILE A 52 3.44 0.96 -0.83
C ILE A 52 4.96 1.02 -0.98
N CYS A 53 5.45 0.18 -1.89
CA CYS A 53 6.83 0.19 -2.35
C CYS A 53 7.09 1.41 -3.25
N THR A 54 8.30 1.98 -3.24
CA THR A 54 8.66 3.12 -4.12
C THR A 54 8.69 2.76 -5.61
N THR A 55 8.70 1.47 -5.95
CA THR A 55 8.74 0.98 -7.33
C THR A 55 7.35 0.78 -7.95
N CYS A 56 6.26 0.91 -7.18
CA CYS A 56 4.90 0.48 -7.53
C CYS A 56 4.05 1.54 -8.30
#